data_AF-A0A9N9BQ97-F1
#
_entry.id   AF-A0A9N9BQ97-F1
#
_cell.length_a   1.000
_cell.length_b   1.000
_cell.length_c   1.000
_cell.angle_alpha   90.00
_cell.angle_beta   90.00
_cell.angle_gamma   90.00
#
_symmetry.space_group_name_H-M   'P 1'
#
loop_
_entity.id
_entity.type
_entity.pdbx_description
1 polymer ?
#
loop_
_entity_poly.entity_id
_entity_poly.type
_entity_poly.pdbx_seq_one_letter_code
_entity_poly.pdbx_strand_id
1 'polypeptide(L)'
;MDNEWKNAKKKLEKLFADDEMRGTIKGQLLRIDMKNRLEYFEGSDKEVKASLSTLLLDDCFYTDEDAKRFWNALNDKNVECGDFLQLPEGIHFLGDKDETSIIYIRKCYRDLAKIAFDKKTKKRLRISGNPGIGKTLFGYYLLYLLSQKNIVTIYDSHASKTVLIFDKDSVFRTSRIKVIESYQKNSNAWYIVDAKIPVKANARTILLCLPRKDLYRDFDKFGLSTVRFMPVWGRREIDECRDKIFYNIEKEKVEELFLKWGGIPRFVLEQADDKGYQDMLEKAINKCSMDIFKYVGESTDTDEMSHKLVHIYTNLPFADEVKDENEMDLDTIPTIPNDVMLDRHGEGPYTKSIVRFASDFVKQEVTKTLEEDIRNKLRTETNLSLKAGISNSLLGMSFEQIVHRVLRDGGLFKTRSLELNCLEEDLIINRQSEILEFFKSNISVIEDGKYYKPVEQNFPTIDAIITPNKLFQMTISKIHPIKMNGLKILYNKLGGEDASEDIKFYFVVPEHLYDNYRKQDFHASNDTLALNVPLWIQFRVQQYVLKIVL
;
A
#
# COMPACT_ATOMS: atom_id res chain seq x y z
N MET A 1 31.83 -58.52 -31.05
CA MET A 1 31.26 -58.06 -29.76
C MET A 1 32.18 -57.10 -29.01
N ASP A 2 33.41 -57.47 -28.62
CA ASP A 2 34.22 -56.64 -27.70
C ASP A 2 34.84 -55.35 -28.30
N ASN A 3 35.13 -55.34 -29.61
CA ASN A 3 35.80 -54.21 -30.25
C ASN A 3 34.85 -53.07 -30.65
N GLU A 4 33.62 -53.40 -31.08
CA GLU A 4 32.64 -52.39 -31.50
C GLU A 4 32.10 -51.60 -30.29
N TRP A 5 31.90 -52.27 -29.16
CA TRP A 5 31.47 -51.60 -27.93
C TRP A 5 32.55 -50.68 -27.35
N LYS A 6 33.81 -51.11 -27.37
CA LYS A 6 34.95 -50.25 -26.97
C LYS A 6 35.06 -49.01 -27.87
N ASN A 7 34.72 -49.13 -29.16
CA ASN A 7 34.74 -48.02 -30.10
C ASN A 7 33.60 -47.03 -29.85
N ALA A 8 32.38 -47.51 -29.65
CA ALA A 8 31.22 -46.66 -29.33
C ALA A 8 31.40 -45.94 -27.97
N LYS A 9 31.91 -46.65 -26.96
CA LYS A 9 32.24 -46.08 -25.64
C LYS A 9 33.32 -45.00 -25.76
N LYS A 10 34.43 -45.25 -26.48
CA LYS A 10 35.45 -44.20 -26.74
C LYS A 10 34.90 -42.99 -27.52
N LYS A 11 33.98 -43.21 -28.46
CA LYS A 11 33.34 -42.12 -29.24
C LYS A 11 32.46 -41.26 -28.32
N LEU A 12 31.69 -41.88 -27.42
CA LEU A 12 30.90 -41.18 -26.38
C LEU A 12 31.78 -40.46 -25.35
N GLU A 13 32.89 -41.09 -24.92
CA GLU A 13 33.84 -40.49 -23.96
C GLU A 13 34.59 -39.29 -24.54
N LYS A 14 34.84 -39.27 -25.86
CA LYS A 14 35.40 -38.11 -26.57
C LYS A 14 34.41 -36.96 -26.74
N LEU A 15 33.11 -37.27 -26.86
CA LEU A 15 32.06 -36.28 -27.13
C LEU A 15 31.46 -35.69 -25.85
N PHE A 16 31.47 -36.44 -24.75
CA PHE A 16 30.86 -36.02 -23.48
C PHE A 16 31.74 -36.38 -22.27
N ALA A 17 32.06 -35.37 -21.45
CA ALA A 17 32.91 -35.51 -20.27
C ALA A 17 32.15 -35.93 -19.00
N ASP A 18 30.83 -35.71 -18.96
CA ASP A 18 29.97 -36.00 -17.80
C ASP A 18 29.54 -37.48 -17.77
N ASP A 19 29.87 -38.18 -16.69
CA ASP A 19 29.61 -39.62 -16.53
C ASP A 19 28.13 -39.98 -16.41
N GLU A 20 27.32 -39.12 -15.81
CA GLU A 20 25.89 -39.34 -15.57
C GLU A 20 25.09 -39.15 -16.87
N MET A 21 25.48 -38.16 -17.67
CA MET A 21 24.96 -37.91 -19.01
C MET A 21 25.31 -39.07 -19.97
N ARG A 22 26.55 -39.57 -19.90
CA ARG A 22 26.96 -40.79 -20.64
C ARG A 22 26.12 -42.00 -20.25
N GLY A 23 25.83 -42.18 -18.95
CA GLY A 23 24.98 -43.26 -18.44
C GLY A 23 23.52 -43.17 -18.91
N THR A 24 22.98 -41.95 -18.98
CA THR A 24 21.60 -41.68 -19.41
C THR A 24 21.40 -41.95 -20.91
N ILE A 25 22.33 -41.48 -21.74
CA ILE A 25 22.34 -41.74 -23.20
C ILE A 25 22.49 -43.24 -23.47
N LYS A 26 23.35 -43.93 -22.71
CA LYS A 26 23.52 -45.39 -22.76
C LYS A 26 22.22 -46.14 -22.42
N GLY A 27 21.41 -45.64 -21.49
CA GLY A 27 20.14 -46.26 -21.07
C GLY A 27 18.99 -46.10 -22.07
N GLN A 28 18.99 -45.01 -22.85
CA GLN A 28 17.93 -44.72 -23.84
C GLN A 28 18.20 -45.30 -25.23
N LEU A 29 19.44 -45.69 -25.53
CA LEU A 29 19.85 -46.29 -26.81
C LEU A 29 19.63 -47.82 -26.89
N LEU A 30 19.04 -48.44 -25.87
CA LEU A 30 18.82 -49.88 -25.81
C LEU A 30 17.40 -50.22 -26.29
N ARG A 31 17.25 -50.62 -27.57
CA ARG A 31 16.11 -51.45 -27.98
C ARG A 31 16.63 -52.87 -28.22
N ILE A 32 16.01 -53.82 -27.53
CA ILE A 32 16.33 -55.24 -27.58
C ILE A 32 15.20 -55.91 -28.38
N ASP A 33 15.53 -56.62 -29.47
CA ASP A 33 14.53 -57.44 -30.19
C ASP A 33 14.20 -58.72 -29.40
N MET A 34 13.15 -59.46 -29.82
CA MET A 34 12.69 -60.69 -29.14
C MET A 34 13.72 -61.84 -29.07
N LYS A 35 14.92 -61.67 -29.63
CA LYS A 35 16.04 -62.63 -29.58
C LYS A 35 17.29 -62.08 -28.88
N ASN A 36 17.20 -60.99 -28.12
CA ASN A 36 18.31 -60.47 -27.32
C ASN A 36 19.57 -60.09 -28.14
N ARG A 37 19.41 -59.66 -29.40
CA ARG A 37 20.53 -59.19 -30.23
C ARG A 37 20.64 -57.66 -30.21
N LEU A 38 21.87 -57.17 -30.07
CA LEU A 38 22.24 -55.75 -30.06
C LEU A 38 22.50 -55.32 -31.51
N GLU A 39 21.55 -54.63 -32.13
CA GLU A 39 21.70 -54.07 -33.47
C GLU A 39 22.21 -52.62 -33.35
N TYR A 40 23.33 -52.40 -34.01
CA TYR A 40 24.08 -51.17 -34.26
C TYR A 40 23.22 -49.92 -34.55
N PHE A 41 23.84 -48.74 -34.49
CA PHE A 41 23.20 -47.50 -34.94
C PHE A 41 22.71 -47.66 -36.39
N GLU A 42 21.39 -47.60 -36.61
CA GLU A 42 20.84 -47.49 -37.96
C GLU A 42 20.92 -46.03 -38.44
N GLY A 43 21.60 -45.83 -39.57
CA GLY A 43 21.75 -44.54 -40.23
C GLY A 43 23.21 -44.12 -40.42
N SER A 44 23.45 -43.27 -41.43
CA SER A 44 24.71 -42.59 -41.66
C SER A 44 25.16 -41.79 -40.42
N ASP A 45 26.46 -41.48 -40.29
CA ASP A 45 26.98 -40.61 -39.21
C ASP A 45 26.20 -39.29 -39.11
N LYS A 46 25.57 -38.82 -40.21
CA LYS A 46 24.72 -37.63 -40.27
C LYS A 46 23.34 -37.86 -39.63
N GLU A 47 22.74 -39.04 -39.81
CA GLU A 47 21.46 -39.43 -39.21
C GLU A 47 21.62 -39.75 -37.72
N VAL A 48 22.70 -40.46 -37.33
CA VAL A 48 23.01 -40.69 -35.91
C VAL A 48 23.32 -39.39 -35.20
N LYS A 49 24.06 -38.48 -35.84
CA LYS A 49 24.28 -37.12 -35.32
C LYS A 49 22.98 -36.33 -35.27
N ALA A 50 22.08 -36.47 -36.25
CA ALA A 50 20.76 -35.84 -36.22
C ALA A 50 19.88 -36.39 -35.09
N SER A 51 19.82 -37.70 -34.84
CA SER A 51 19.04 -38.31 -33.77
C SER A 51 19.61 -38.08 -32.37
N LEU A 52 20.93 -38.09 -32.20
CA LEU A 52 21.59 -37.62 -30.98
C LEU A 52 21.38 -36.12 -30.80
N SER A 53 21.41 -35.36 -31.89
CA SER A 53 21.00 -33.97 -31.86
C SER A 53 19.54 -33.90 -31.44
N THR A 54 18.57 -34.65 -31.94
CA THR A 54 17.17 -34.63 -31.48
C THR A 54 17.00 -35.05 -30.00
N LEU A 55 17.76 -36.04 -29.51
CA LEU A 55 17.81 -36.43 -28.09
C LEU A 55 18.45 -35.35 -27.19
N LEU A 56 19.29 -34.48 -27.76
CA LEU A 56 19.93 -33.34 -27.10
C LEU A 56 19.23 -32.00 -27.40
N LEU A 57 18.46 -31.91 -28.49
CA LEU A 57 17.78 -30.78 -29.14
C LEU A 57 16.25 -30.95 -29.03
N ASP A 58 15.78 -31.27 -27.83
CA ASP A 58 14.70 -30.47 -27.29
C ASP A 58 15.38 -29.24 -26.60
N ASP A 59 15.76 -28.26 -27.42
CA ASP A 59 15.95 -26.81 -27.17
C ASP A 59 16.79 -26.23 -25.99
N CYS A 60 17.81 -26.88 -25.40
CA CYS A 60 18.27 -26.38 -24.07
C CYS A 60 19.77 -26.33 -23.70
N PHE A 61 20.70 -26.37 -24.65
CA PHE A 61 22.10 -26.02 -24.38
C PHE A 61 22.66 -25.10 -25.47
N TYR A 62 22.05 -23.93 -25.65
CA TYR A 62 22.78 -22.83 -26.28
C TYR A 62 23.73 -22.26 -25.22
N THR A 63 25.01 -22.21 -25.56
CA THR A 63 25.93 -21.35 -24.83
C THR A 63 25.42 -19.94 -25.02
N ASP A 64 25.06 -19.31 -23.90
CA ASP A 64 24.50 -17.98 -23.92
C ASP A 64 25.66 -17.00 -24.01
N GLU A 65 26.07 -16.68 -25.24
CA GLU A 65 27.27 -15.86 -25.48
C GLU A 65 27.17 -14.51 -24.77
N ASP A 66 25.99 -13.89 -24.76
CA ASP A 66 25.78 -12.59 -24.12
C ASP A 66 25.84 -12.70 -22.60
N ALA A 67 25.19 -13.70 -21.99
CA ALA A 67 25.33 -13.93 -20.54
C ALA A 67 26.74 -14.33 -20.15
N LYS A 68 27.46 -15.06 -21.01
CA LYS A 68 28.86 -15.42 -20.81
C LYS A 68 29.76 -14.18 -20.88
N ARG A 69 29.55 -13.29 -21.85
CA ARG A 69 30.26 -11.99 -21.93
C ARG A 69 30.00 -11.15 -20.68
N PHE A 70 28.75 -11.07 -20.24
CA PHE A 70 28.36 -10.42 -18.99
C PHE A 70 29.10 -11.02 -17.77
N TRP A 71 29.06 -12.33 -17.59
CA TRP A 71 29.70 -12.99 -16.45
C TRP A 71 31.22 -12.82 -16.45
N ASN A 72 31.83 -12.90 -17.64
CA ASN A 72 33.26 -12.65 -17.80
C ASN A 72 33.62 -11.20 -17.49
N ALA A 73 32.79 -10.24 -17.90
CA ALA A 73 32.99 -8.83 -17.58
C ALA A 73 32.95 -8.58 -16.07
N LEU A 74 32.03 -9.23 -15.35
CA LEU A 74 32.00 -9.13 -13.88
C LEU A 74 33.26 -9.66 -13.19
N ASN A 75 34.01 -10.58 -13.82
CA ASN A 75 35.27 -11.13 -13.31
C ASN A 75 36.50 -10.30 -13.70
N ASP A 76 36.35 -9.30 -14.57
CA ASP A 76 37.45 -8.42 -14.96
C ASP A 76 37.86 -7.52 -13.78
N LYS A 77 39.16 -7.49 -13.48
CA LYS A 77 39.72 -6.66 -12.41
C LYS A 77 39.57 -5.16 -12.66
N ASN A 78 39.27 -4.76 -13.88
CA ASN A 78 39.06 -3.37 -14.28
C ASN A 78 37.63 -2.87 -14.04
N VAL A 79 36.69 -3.75 -13.67
CA VAL A 79 35.35 -3.29 -13.27
C VAL A 79 35.43 -2.68 -11.88
N GLU A 80 35.50 -1.36 -11.82
CA GLU A 80 35.46 -0.62 -10.56
C GLU A 80 34.06 -0.69 -9.95
N CYS A 81 34.00 -1.19 -8.71
CA CYS A 81 32.79 -1.19 -7.91
C CYS A 81 32.91 -0.16 -6.78
N GLY A 82 32.74 1.11 -7.13
CA GLY A 82 32.57 2.21 -6.19
C GLY A 82 31.11 2.32 -5.75
N ASP A 83 30.58 3.53 -5.72
CA ASP A 83 29.14 3.79 -5.50
C ASP A 83 28.28 3.43 -6.71
N PHE A 84 28.93 3.15 -7.85
CA PHE A 84 28.30 2.60 -9.04
C PHE A 84 29.07 1.36 -9.47
N LEU A 85 28.34 0.39 -10.00
CA LEU A 85 28.88 -0.74 -10.74
C LEU A 85 28.49 -0.55 -12.21
N GLN A 86 29.47 -0.22 -13.04
CA GLN A 86 29.28 0.03 -14.47
C GLN A 86 29.96 -1.07 -15.29
N LEU A 87 29.19 -1.70 -16.16
CA LEU A 87 29.69 -2.71 -17.10
C LEU A 87 30.38 -2.05 -18.30
N PRO A 88 31.29 -2.76 -18.98
CA PRO A 88 31.89 -2.29 -20.22
C PRO A 88 30.84 -1.97 -21.29
N GLU A 89 31.19 -1.11 -22.23
CA GLU A 89 30.31 -0.69 -23.32
C GLU A 89 29.73 -1.88 -24.08
N GLY A 90 28.41 -1.85 -24.32
CA GLY A 90 27.68 -2.91 -25.02
C GLY A 90 27.39 -4.17 -24.18
N ILE A 91 27.79 -4.19 -22.90
CA ILE A 91 27.48 -5.29 -21.97
C ILE A 91 26.40 -4.84 -20.99
N HIS A 92 25.38 -5.68 -20.83
CA HIS A 92 24.22 -5.42 -19.99
C HIS A 92 24.08 -6.55 -18.94
N PHE A 93 23.41 -6.26 -17.83
CA PHE A 93 23.19 -7.26 -16.79
C PHE A 93 22.46 -8.48 -17.35
N LEU A 94 22.85 -9.68 -16.90
CA LEU A 94 22.35 -10.97 -17.38
C LEU A 94 22.61 -11.25 -18.88
N GLY A 95 23.32 -10.38 -19.59
CA GLY A 95 23.45 -10.48 -21.05
C GLY A 95 22.14 -10.16 -21.79
N ASP A 96 21.26 -9.36 -21.18
CA ASP A 96 19.99 -8.93 -21.78
C ASP A 96 20.05 -7.43 -22.12
N LYS A 97 19.79 -7.07 -23.38
CA LYS A 97 19.93 -5.68 -23.86
C LYS A 97 18.89 -4.73 -23.29
N ASP A 98 17.76 -5.26 -22.81
CA ASP A 98 16.72 -4.47 -22.17
C ASP A 98 17.07 -4.16 -20.70
N GLU A 99 18.07 -4.84 -20.14
CA GLU A 99 18.59 -4.57 -18.80
C GLU A 99 19.62 -3.44 -18.80
N THR A 100 19.81 -2.83 -17.63
CA THR A 100 20.79 -1.75 -17.46
C THR A 100 22.23 -2.24 -17.66
N SER A 101 23.15 -1.33 -17.96
CA SER A 101 24.60 -1.55 -17.92
C SER A 101 25.26 -0.93 -16.68
N ILE A 102 24.51 -0.18 -15.87
CA ILE A 102 24.99 0.49 -14.67
C ILE A 102 23.98 0.38 -13.52
N ILE A 103 24.47 0.16 -12.30
CA ILE A 103 23.65 0.20 -11.09
C ILE A 103 24.29 1.07 -10.01
N TYR A 104 23.46 1.77 -9.24
CA TYR A 104 23.87 2.47 -8.02
C TYR A 104 23.93 1.49 -6.84
N ILE A 105 25.09 1.42 -6.18
CA ILE A 105 25.36 0.52 -5.06
C ILE A 105 25.01 1.22 -3.74
N ARG A 106 23.76 1.05 -3.35
CA ARG A 106 23.21 1.57 -2.09
C ARG A 106 24.00 1.07 -0.88
N LYS A 107 24.04 1.89 0.18
CA LYS A 107 24.60 1.45 1.47
C LYS A 107 23.94 0.15 1.96
N CYS A 108 22.61 0.07 1.90
CA CYS A 108 21.88 -1.12 2.34
C CYS A 108 22.24 -2.37 1.51
N TYR A 109 22.72 -2.24 0.26
CA TYR A 109 23.20 -3.39 -0.50
C TYR A 109 24.47 -3.96 0.12
N ARG A 110 25.40 -3.10 0.52
CA ARG A 110 26.63 -3.52 1.20
C ARG A 110 26.30 -4.21 2.53
N ASP A 111 25.36 -3.64 3.28
CA ASP A 111 24.99 -4.16 4.60
C ASP A 111 24.20 -5.48 4.50
N LEU A 112 23.24 -5.58 3.57
CA LEU A 112 22.51 -6.82 3.29
C LEU A 112 23.43 -7.90 2.71
N ALA A 113 24.43 -7.54 1.90
CA ALA A 113 25.43 -8.49 1.42
C ALA A 113 26.28 -9.02 2.58
N LYS A 114 26.74 -8.18 3.52
CA LYS A 114 27.45 -8.64 4.73
C LYS A 114 26.60 -9.65 5.51
N ILE A 115 25.32 -9.35 5.72
CA ILE A 115 24.38 -10.29 6.35
C ILE A 115 24.26 -11.57 5.53
N ALA A 116 24.11 -11.47 4.21
CA ALA A 116 23.96 -12.62 3.33
C ALA A 116 25.17 -13.55 3.36
N PHE A 117 26.38 -13.03 3.46
CA PHE A 117 27.63 -13.80 3.52
C PHE A 117 28.09 -14.21 4.93
N ASP A 118 27.44 -13.71 5.98
CA ASP A 118 27.74 -14.11 7.37
C ASP A 118 27.51 -15.61 7.58
N LYS A 119 28.48 -16.27 8.24
CA LYS A 119 28.40 -17.69 8.62
C LYS A 119 27.27 -17.97 9.62
N LYS A 120 26.90 -16.99 10.44
CA LYS A 120 25.78 -17.05 11.39
C LYS A 120 24.42 -16.96 10.68
N THR A 121 24.38 -16.33 9.51
CA THR A 121 23.14 -16.25 8.73
C THR A 121 22.77 -17.63 8.23
N LYS A 122 21.51 -17.99 8.51
CA LYS A 122 20.95 -19.28 8.13
C LYS A 122 20.95 -19.43 6.60
N LYS A 123 20.87 -20.68 6.16
CA LYS A 123 20.97 -21.09 4.75
C LYS A 123 19.96 -20.41 3.80
N ARG A 124 18.81 -19.98 4.32
CA ARG A 124 17.75 -19.34 3.56
C ARG A 124 17.60 -17.90 4.03
N LEU A 125 17.78 -16.94 3.13
CA LEU A 125 17.62 -15.52 3.42
C LEU A 125 16.49 -14.96 2.55
N ARG A 126 15.44 -14.43 3.18
CA ARG A 126 14.38 -13.66 2.51
C ARG A 126 14.69 -12.18 2.66
N ILE A 127 14.69 -11.46 1.54
CA ILE A 127 14.76 -9.99 1.51
C ILE A 127 13.49 -9.49 0.84
N SER A 128 12.63 -8.87 1.65
CA SER A 128 11.38 -8.27 1.19
C SER A 128 11.48 -6.75 1.12
N GLY A 129 10.56 -6.08 0.42
CA GLY A 129 10.51 -4.63 0.37
C GLY A 129 9.61 -4.09 -0.73
N ASN A 130 9.37 -2.78 -0.74
CA ASN A 130 8.44 -2.12 -1.65
C ASN A 130 8.77 -2.42 -3.14
N PRO A 131 7.76 -2.58 -4.02
CA PRO A 131 7.99 -2.63 -5.46
C PRO A 131 8.83 -1.44 -5.93
N GLY A 132 9.74 -1.65 -6.90
CA GLY A 132 10.53 -0.55 -7.47
C GLY A 132 11.68 -0.01 -6.60
N ILE A 133 11.99 -0.65 -5.46
CA ILE A 133 13.05 -0.18 -4.54
C ILE A 133 14.47 -0.66 -4.87
N GLY A 134 14.62 -1.42 -5.96
CA GLY A 134 15.91 -1.95 -6.40
C GLY A 134 16.28 -3.32 -5.82
N LYS A 135 15.32 -4.20 -5.52
CA LYS A 135 15.61 -5.59 -5.09
C LYS A 135 16.34 -6.38 -6.20
N THR A 136 15.85 -6.31 -7.43
CA THR A 136 16.50 -6.93 -8.60
C THR A 136 17.93 -6.42 -8.80
N LEU A 137 18.15 -5.10 -8.68
CA LEU A 137 19.50 -4.51 -8.77
C LEU A 137 20.43 -5.01 -7.64
N PHE A 138 19.90 -5.27 -6.45
CA PHE A 138 20.66 -5.95 -5.40
C PHE A 138 21.03 -7.39 -5.79
N GLY A 139 20.15 -8.09 -6.51
CA GLY A 139 20.45 -9.38 -7.14
C GLY A 139 21.65 -9.30 -8.08
N TYR A 140 21.73 -8.26 -8.90
CA TYR A 140 22.87 -8.00 -9.80
C TYR A 140 24.17 -7.71 -9.04
N TYR A 141 24.10 -6.91 -7.98
CA TYR A 141 25.23 -6.70 -7.09
C TYR A 141 25.71 -8.00 -6.41
N LEU A 142 24.79 -8.88 -6.02
CA LEU A 142 25.14 -10.22 -5.51
C LEU A 142 25.82 -11.08 -6.57
N LEU A 143 25.37 -11.04 -7.83
CA LEU A 143 26.03 -11.74 -8.94
C LEU A 143 27.48 -11.26 -9.09
N TYR A 144 27.72 -9.94 -9.04
CA TYR A 144 29.07 -9.38 -9.03
C TYR A 144 29.90 -9.95 -7.86
N LEU A 145 29.41 -9.88 -6.62
CA LEU A 145 30.15 -10.39 -5.45
C LEU A 145 30.42 -11.90 -5.50
N LEU A 146 29.51 -12.68 -6.09
CA LEU A 146 29.66 -14.14 -6.23
C LEU A 146 30.64 -14.50 -7.36
N SER A 147 30.65 -13.74 -8.46
CA SER A 147 31.61 -13.90 -9.56
C SER A 147 33.05 -13.74 -9.06
N GLN A 148 33.31 -12.69 -8.27
CA GLN A 148 34.60 -12.42 -7.64
C GLN A 148 35.09 -13.53 -6.69
N LYS A 149 34.16 -14.35 -6.18
CA LYS A 149 34.46 -15.51 -5.32
C LYS A 149 34.53 -16.82 -6.09
N ASN A 150 34.29 -16.82 -7.40
CA ASN A 150 34.19 -17.98 -8.28
C ASN A 150 33.22 -19.06 -7.73
N ILE A 151 32.05 -18.61 -7.28
CA ILE A 151 31.02 -19.47 -6.69
C ILE A 151 29.96 -19.81 -7.75
N VAL A 152 29.60 -21.10 -7.81
CA VAL A 152 28.50 -21.58 -8.67
C VAL A 152 27.21 -20.88 -8.28
N THR A 153 26.60 -20.17 -9.23
CA THR A 153 25.46 -19.30 -8.98
C THR A 153 24.31 -19.62 -9.92
N ILE A 154 23.11 -19.73 -9.35
CA ILE A 154 21.86 -20.01 -10.04
C ILE A 154 21.00 -18.78 -9.89
N TYR A 155 20.61 -18.16 -11.00
CA TYR A 155 19.73 -16.99 -11.02
C TYR A 155 18.40 -17.36 -11.68
N ASP A 156 17.34 -17.40 -10.87
CA ASP A 156 15.98 -17.72 -11.32
C ASP A 156 15.07 -16.51 -11.13
N SER A 157 14.68 -15.88 -12.23
CA SER A 157 13.87 -14.66 -12.24
C SER A 157 12.46 -14.96 -12.76
N HIS A 158 11.45 -14.32 -12.18
CA HIS A 158 10.08 -14.34 -12.70
C HIS A 158 9.97 -13.78 -14.13
N ALA A 159 10.89 -12.88 -14.52
CA ALA A 159 10.90 -12.29 -15.86
C ALA A 159 11.30 -13.30 -16.96
N SER A 160 11.84 -14.46 -16.60
CA SER A 160 12.29 -15.48 -17.56
C SER A 160 11.68 -16.85 -17.29
N LYS A 161 11.42 -17.61 -18.37
CA LYS A 161 11.03 -19.02 -18.29
C LYS A 161 12.23 -19.96 -18.12
N THR A 162 13.44 -19.45 -18.32
CA THR A 162 14.69 -20.20 -18.19
C THR A 162 15.47 -19.72 -16.96
N VAL A 163 16.23 -20.62 -16.35
CA VAL A 163 17.15 -20.33 -15.25
C VAL A 163 18.55 -20.12 -15.82
N LEU A 164 19.22 -19.06 -15.37
CA LEU A 164 20.59 -18.77 -15.76
C LEU A 164 21.55 -19.39 -14.75
N ILE A 165 22.48 -20.21 -15.25
CA ILE A 165 23.47 -20.93 -14.44
C ILE A 165 24.85 -20.39 -14.78
N PHE A 166 25.56 -19.98 -13.74
CA PHE A 166 26.96 -19.52 -13.80
C PHE A 166 27.83 -20.54 -13.07
N ASP A 167 28.51 -21.40 -13.84
CA ASP A 167 29.41 -22.43 -13.33
C ASP A 167 30.80 -22.23 -13.93
N LYS A 168 31.61 -21.37 -13.28
CA LYS A 168 32.96 -21.00 -13.75
C LYS A 168 32.89 -20.45 -15.19
N ASP A 169 33.51 -21.14 -16.15
CA ASP A 169 33.54 -20.77 -17.57
C ASP A 169 32.28 -21.21 -18.36
N SER A 170 31.42 -22.01 -17.73
CA SER A 170 30.18 -22.55 -18.29
C SER A 170 29.00 -21.71 -17.83
N VAL A 171 28.58 -20.78 -18.71
CA VAL A 171 27.40 -19.93 -18.50
C VAL A 171 26.34 -20.31 -19.53
N PHE A 172 25.14 -20.62 -19.06
CA PHE A 172 24.04 -21.05 -19.94
C PHE A 172 22.67 -20.85 -19.30
N ARG A 173 21.65 -20.69 -20.15
CA ARG A 173 20.24 -20.68 -19.75
C ARG A 173 19.63 -22.07 -19.98
N THR A 174 18.78 -22.52 -19.05
CA THR A 174 18.07 -23.79 -19.22
C THR A 174 16.69 -23.76 -18.55
N SER A 175 15.71 -24.45 -19.15
CA SER A 175 14.42 -24.74 -18.52
C SER A 175 14.33 -26.20 -18.04
N ARG A 176 15.41 -26.98 -18.20
CA ARG A 176 15.44 -28.40 -17.85
C ARG A 176 15.50 -28.59 -16.34
N ILE A 177 14.37 -28.99 -15.76
CA ILE A 177 14.18 -29.21 -14.32
C ILE A 177 15.30 -30.08 -13.73
N LYS A 178 15.66 -31.20 -14.37
CA LYS A 178 16.71 -32.10 -13.87
C LYS A 178 18.09 -31.44 -13.77
N VAL A 179 18.42 -30.55 -14.72
CA VAL A 179 19.69 -29.80 -14.70
C VAL A 179 19.63 -28.77 -13.58
N ILE A 180 18.54 -27.99 -13.51
CA ILE A 180 18.36 -26.99 -12.46
C ILE A 180 18.44 -27.65 -11.06
N GLU A 181 17.80 -28.79 -10.87
CA GLU A 181 17.82 -29.55 -9.62
C GLU A 181 19.22 -30.04 -9.23
N SER A 182 20.06 -30.45 -10.18
CA SER A 182 21.43 -30.91 -9.86
C SER A 182 22.26 -29.78 -9.25
N TYR A 183 22.14 -28.58 -9.80
CA TYR A 183 22.76 -27.37 -9.25
C TYR A 183 22.13 -26.95 -7.92
N GLN A 184 20.80 -27.02 -7.78
CA GLN A 184 20.11 -26.72 -6.52
C GLN A 184 20.46 -27.72 -5.40
N LYS A 185 20.86 -28.96 -5.73
CA LYS A 185 21.33 -29.97 -4.77
C LYS A 185 22.76 -29.72 -4.27
N ASN A 186 23.54 -28.89 -4.97
CA ASN A 186 24.91 -28.53 -4.58
C ASN A 186 24.90 -27.58 -3.37
N SER A 187 25.43 -28.02 -2.23
CA SER A 187 25.49 -27.22 -1.00
C SER A 187 26.45 -26.03 -1.04
N ASN A 188 27.38 -26.02 -2.00
CA ASN A 188 28.34 -24.95 -2.20
C ASN A 188 27.85 -23.88 -3.20
N ALA A 189 26.73 -24.14 -3.89
CA ALA A 189 26.12 -23.20 -4.82
C ALA A 189 25.26 -22.16 -4.11
N TRP A 190 25.07 -21.02 -4.77
CA TRP A 190 24.12 -19.98 -4.37
C TRP A 190 22.95 -19.93 -5.34
N TYR A 191 21.75 -19.83 -4.77
CA TYR A 191 20.51 -19.77 -5.51
C TYR A 191 19.82 -18.44 -5.23
N ILE A 192 19.86 -17.53 -6.19
CA ILE A 192 19.17 -16.25 -6.13
C ILE A 192 17.86 -16.40 -6.87
N VAL A 193 16.77 -16.12 -6.17
CA VAL A 193 15.40 -16.18 -6.71
C VAL A 193 14.82 -14.78 -6.69
N ASP A 194 14.52 -14.23 -7.87
CA ASP A 194 14.00 -12.87 -8.02
C ASP A 194 12.53 -12.88 -8.44
N ALA A 195 11.69 -12.31 -7.57
CA ALA A 195 10.25 -12.15 -7.74
C ALA A 195 9.48 -13.44 -8.07
N LYS A 196 10.04 -14.62 -7.78
CA LYS A 196 9.48 -15.95 -8.09
C LYS A 196 9.36 -16.81 -6.84
N ILE A 197 8.44 -17.77 -6.86
CA ILE A 197 8.28 -18.75 -5.77
C ILE A 197 9.48 -19.71 -5.80
N PRO A 198 10.29 -19.76 -4.73
CA PRO A 198 11.48 -20.61 -4.69
C PRO A 198 11.10 -22.07 -4.41
N VAL A 199 11.86 -22.99 -5.01
CA VAL A 199 11.83 -24.41 -4.65
C VAL A 199 12.81 -24.70 -3.51
N LYS A 200 12.56 -25.78 -2.76
CA LYS A 200 13.44 -26.20 -1.66
C LYS A 200 14.77 -26.72 -2.22
N ALA A 201 15.85 -25.96 -2.00
CA ALA A 201 17.20 -26.30 -2.46
C ALA A 201 18.16 -26.64 -1.30
N ASN A 202 19.23 -27.37 -1.63
CA ASN A 202 20.42 -27.54 -0.80
C ASN A 202 21.46 -26.44 -1.04
N ALA A 203 21.38 -25.68 -2.13
CA ALA A 203 22.12 -24.44 -2.30
C ALA A 203 21.76 -23.42 -1.19
N ARG A 204 22.65 -22.46 -0.93
CA ARG A 204 22.30 -21.30 -0.08
C ARG A 204 21.37 -20.40 -0.87
N THR A 205 20.17 -20.13 -0.36
CA THR A 205 19.11 -19.47 -1.13
C THR A 205 18.87 -18.05 -0.63
N ILE A 206 18.92 -17.08 -1.54
CA ILE A 206 18.44 -15.71 -1.31
C ILE A 206 17.17 -15.52 -2.12
N LEU A 207 16.06 -15.24 -1.45
CA LEU A 207 14.80 -14.86 -2.06
C LEU A 207 14.65 -13.33 -2.02
N LEU A 208 14.53 -12.71 -3.19
CA LEU A 208 14.23 -11.29 -3.37
C LEU A 208 12.75 -11.18 -3.78
N CYS A 209 11.90 -10.64 -2.91
CA CYS A 209 10.46 -10.68 -3.17
C CYS A 209 9.71 -9.45 -2.69
N LEU A 210 8.52 -9.26 -3.23
CA LEU A 210 7.54 -8.33 -2.68
C LEU A 210 7.04 -8.84 -1.32
N PRO A 211 6.45 -7.96 -0.48
CA PRO A 211 5.85 -8.33 0.81
C PRO A 211 4.49 -9.04 0.63
N ARG A 212 4.48 -10.04 -0.24
CA ARG A 212 3.33 -10.82 -0.68
C ARG A 212 3.46 -12.26 -0.20
N LYS A 213 2.58 -12.67 0.71
CA LYS A 213 2.71 -13.95 1.44
C LYS A 213 2.70 -15.17 0.53
N ASP A 214 1.98 -15.13 -0.59
CA ASP A 214 1.97 -16.19 -1.60
C ASP A 214 3.35 -16.50 -2.17
N LEU A 215 4.26 -15.52 -2.24
CA LEU A 215 5.60 -15.69 -2.82
C LEU A 215 6.58 -16.41 -1.88
N TYR A 216 6.42 -16.29 -0.56
CA TYR A 216 7.41 -16.74 0.41
C TYR A 216 6.87 -17.60 1.56
N ARG A 217 5.54 -17.78 1.67
CA ARG A 217 4.93 -18.55 2.77
C ARG A 217 5.55 -19.95 2.90
N ASP A 218 5.75 -20.63 1.78
CA ASP A 218 6.31 -21.98 1.82
C ASP A 218 7.84 -21.95 1.97
N PHE A 219 8.50 -20.91 1.46
CA PHE A 219 9.93 -20.66 1.70
C PHE A 219 10.26 -20.54 3.19
N ASP A 220 9.46 -19.76 3.92
CA ASP A 220 9.65 -19.55 5.36
C ASP A 220 9.35 -20.84 6.16
N LYS A 221 8.46 -21.71 5.67
CA LYS A 221 8.18 -23.03 6.25
C LYS A 221 9.28 -24.06 6.01
N PHE A 222 10.17 -23.87 5.03
CA PHE A 222 11.29 -24.81 4.79
C PHE A 222 12.30 -24.86 5.96
N GLY A 223 12.17 -23.98 6.95
CA GLY A 223 13.06 -23.86 8.10
C GLY A 223 14.38 -23.16 7.76
N LEU A 224 15.17 -22.80 8.77
CA LEU A 224 16.46 -22.10 8.58
C LEU A 224 16.34 -20.81 7.74
N SER A 225 15.24 -20.06 7.90
CA SER A 225 15.06 -18.75 7.27
C SER A 225 15.51 -17.61 8.17
N THR A 226 16.20 -16.65 7.55
CA THR A 226 16.48 -15.31 8.06
C THR A 226 15.65 -14.35 7.20
N VAL A 227 14.94 -13.41 7.83
CA VAL A 227 14.12 -12.42 7.11
C VAL A 227 14.75 -11.04 7.28
N ARG A 228 14.83 -10.28 6.18
CA ARG A 228 15.24 -8.88 6.16
C ARG A 228 14.32 -8.05 5.25
N PHE A 229 14.24 -6.76 5.50
CA PHE A 229 13.48 -5.78 4.73
C PHE A 229 14.39 -4.72 4.12
N MET A 230 14.28 -4.47 2.82
CA MET A 230 15.06 -3.45 2.12
C MET A 230 14.43 -2.06 2.35
N PRO A 231 15.21 -1.06 2.80
CA PRO A 231 14.68 0.27 3.09
C PRO A 231 14.32 1.03 1.81
N VAL A 232 13.41 2.01 1.96
CA VAL A 232 13.18 3.03 0.92
C VAL A 232 14.44 3.85 0.65
N TRP A 233 14.50 4.54 -0.48
CA TRP A 233 15.66 5.37 -0.80
C TRP A 233 15.64 6.67 0.00
N GLY A 234 16.80 7.04 0.53
CA GLY A 234 17.00 8.36 1.12
C GLY A 234 17.13 9.44 0.06
N ARG A 235 16.97 10.72 0.45
CA ARG A 235 17.03 11.83 -0.51
C ARG A 235 18.39 11.91 -1.22
N ARG A 236 19.48 11.76 -0.46
CA ARG A 236 20.84 11.72 -1.00
C ARG A 236 21.06 10.58 -2.01
N GLU A 237 20.53 9.39 -1.72
CA GLU A 237 20.62 8.26 -2.66
C GLU A 237 19.93 8.57 -4.00
N ILE A 238 18.78 9.23 -3.95
CA ILE A 238 18.03 9.66 -5.15
C ILE A 238 18.83 10.69 -5.94
N ASP A 239 19.35 11.73 -5.27
CA ASP A 239 20.10 12.80 -5.95
C ASP A 239 21.39 12.26 -6.59
N GLU A 240 22.17 11.43 -5.88
CA GLU A 240 23.40 10.82 -6.41
C GLU A 240 23.13 9.93 -7.63
N CYS A 241 22.07 9.11 -7.56
CA CYS A 241 21.68 8.23 -8.66
C CYS A 241 21.16 9.04 -9.86
N ARG A 242 20.39 10.10 -9.61
CA ARG A 242 19.92 11.03 -10.64
C ARG A 242 21.10 11.65 -11.38
N ASP A 243 22.08 12.19 -10.66
CA ASP A 243 23.19 12.92 -11.29
C ASP A 243 24.04 12.04 -12.20
N LYS A 244 24.13 10.73 -11.92
CA LYS A 244 24.93 9.80 -12.72
C LYS A 244 24.14 9.03 -13.78
N ILE A 245 22.97 8.51 -13.45
CA ILE A 245 22.21 7.57 -14.30
C ILE A 245 21.04 8.27 -14.98
N PHE A 246 20.34 9.15 -14.28
CA PHE A 246 19.11 9.81 -14.77
C PHE A 246 19.31 11.33 -14.92
N TYR A 247 20.47 11.74 -15.42
CA TYR A 247 20.91 13.14 -15.49
C TYR A 247 20.01 14.01 -16.37
N ASN A 248 19.23 13.38 -17.25
CA ASN A 248 18.26 13.99 -18.15
C ASN A 248 16.98 14.48 -17.43
N ILE A 249 16.69 14.00 -16.22
CA ILE A 249 15.50 14.39 -15.46
C ILE A 249 15.81 15.62 -14.62
N GLU A 250 15.02 16.68 -14.73
CA GLU A 250 15.21 17.91 -13.96
C GLU A 250 15.15 17.66 -12.44
N LYS A 251 16.01 18.35 -11.69
CA LYS A 251 16.15 18.15 -10.24
C LYS A 251 14.86 18.53 -9.50
N GLU A 252 14.24 19.61 -9.92
CA GLU A 252 12.99 20.16 -9.39
C GLU A 252 11.85 19.15 -9.57
N LYS A 253 11.80 18.50 -10.73
CA LYS A 253 10.83 17.43 -11.01
C LYS A 253 11.05 16.22 -10.11
N VAL A 254 12.29 15.77 -9.95
CA VAL A 254 12.64 14.68 -9.02
C VAL A 254 12.24 15.03 -7.58
N GLU A 255 12.39 16.29 -7.19
CA GLU A 255 11.95 16.77 -5.88
C GLU A 255 10.43 16.70 -5.70
N GLU A 256 9.67 17.20 -6.67
CA GLU A 256 8.21 17.10 -6.66
C GLU A 256 7.75 15.63 -6.56
N LEU A 257 8.36 14.76 -7.37
CA LEU A 257 8.02 13.34 -7.39
C LEU A 257 8.41 12.63 -6.09
N PHE A 258 9.54 12.97 -5.48
CA PHE A 258 9.93 12.44 -4.18
C PHE A 258 8.95 12.85 -3.07
N LEU A 259 8.45 14.09 -3.11
CA LEU A 259 7.43 14.57 -2.16
C LEU A 259 6.08 13.86 -2.33
N LYS A 260 5.75 13.40 -3.55
CA LYS A 260 4.51 12.65 -3.82
C LYS A 260 4.65 11.15 -3.55
N TRP A 261 5.65 10.52 -4.17
CA TRP A 261 5.87 9.08 -4.20
C TRP A 261 6.84 8.57 -3.14
N GLY A 262 7.39 9.44 -2.29
CA GLY A 262 8.45 9.07 -1.35
C GLY A 262 9.71 8.54 -2.05
N GLY A 263 10.52 7.79 -1.31
CA GLY A 263 11.79 7.24 -1.80
C GLY A 263 11.67 5.99 -2.67
N ILE A 264 10.78 5.96 -3.68
CA ILE A 264 10.66 4.84 -4.63
C ILE A 264 11.24 5.24 -6.02
N PRO A 265 12.48 4.85 -6.36
CA PRO A 265 13.15 5.29 -7.60
C PRO A 265 12.42 4.98 -8.87
N ARG A 266 11.64 3.89 -8.91
CA ARG A 266 10.83 3.57 -10.10
C ARG A 266 9.92 4.73 -10.49
N PHE A 267 9.25 5.36 -9.51
CA PHE A 267 8.33 6.45 -9.80
C PHE A 267 9.02 7.82 -9.82
N VAL A 268 10.10 7.97 -9.05
CA VAL A 268 10.83 9.24 -8.89
C VAL A 268 11.85 9.49 -10.00
N LEU A 269 12.43 8.42 -10.57
CA LEU A 269 13.49 8.49 -11.58
C LEU A 269 13.06 7.74 -12.86
N GLU A 270 12.97 6.41 -12.81
CA GLU A 270 12.80 5.57 -14.00
C GLU A 270 11.55 5.94 -14.84
N GLN A 271 10.43 6.23 -14.16
CA GLN A 271 9.14 6.54 -14.76
C GLN A 271 8.74 8.01 -14.53
N ALA A 272 9.70 8.90 -14.26
CA ALA A 272 9.43 10.30 -13.92
C ALA A 272 8.67 11.03 -15.05
N ASP A 273 9.02 10.74 -16.31
CA ASP A 273 8.42 11.35 -17.49
C ASP A 273 7.19 10.58 -18.03
N ASP A 274 6.88 9.40 -17.47
CA ASP A 274 5.74 8.60 -17.91
C ASP A 274 4.46 9.01 -17.19
N LYS A 275 3.63 9.79 -17.87
CA LYS A 275 2.34 10.26 -17.35
C LYS A 275 1.42 9.12 -16.90
N GLY A 276 1.42 7.98 -17.60
CA GLY A 276 0.58 6.83 -17.28
C GLY A 276 0.94 6.22 -15.92
N TYR A 277 2.23 6.14 -15.61
CA TYR A 277 2.72 5.74 -14.29
C TYR A 277 2.44 6.80 -13.22
N GLN A 278 2.59 8.08 -13.53
CA GLN A 278 2.30 9.17 -12.59
C GLN A 278 0.82 9.22 -12.18
N ASP A 279 -0.10 9.05 -13.14
CA ASP A 279 -1.56 9.01 -12.92
C ASP A 279 -1.99 7.83 -12.02
N MET A 280 -1.14 6.82 -11.84
CA MET A 280 -1.47 5.68 -10.95
C MET A 280 -1.58 6.09 -9.48
N LEU A 281 -0.90 7.17 -9.05
CA LEU A 281 -1.02 7.64 -7.66
C LEU A 281 -2.41 8.19 -7.40
N GLU A 282 -2.89 9.07 -8.28
CA GLU A 282 -4.22 9.66 -8.17
C GLU A 282 -5.31 8.58 -8.23
N LYS A 283 -5.17 7.61 -9.15
CA LYS A 283 -6.06 6.44 -9.20
C LYS A 283 -6.04 5.62 -7.91
N ALA A 284 -4.88 5.47 -7.27
CA ALA A 284 -4.78 4.75 -6.01
C ALA A 284 -5.45 5.51 -4.87
N ILE A 285 -5.26 6.84 -4.79
CA ILE A 285 -5.90 7.71 -3.80
C ILE A 285 -7.42 7.62 -3.95
N ASN A 286 -7.94 7.79 -5.17
CA ASN A 286 -9.38 7.79 -5.44
C ASN A 286 -10.06 6.43 -5.21
N LYS A 287 -9.31 5.32 -5.28
CA LYS A 287 -9.82 3.97 -5.00
C LYS A 287 -9.61 3.57 -3.53
N CYS A 288 -8.98 4.42 -2.72
CA CYS A 288 -8.64 4.08 -1.35
C CYS A 288 -9.90 3.90 -0.49
N SER A 289 -9.95 2.82 0.29
CA SER A 289 -11.02 2.56 1.26
C SER A 289 -10.44 2.44 2.68
N MET A 290 -11.32 2.31 3.66
CA MET A 290 -10.94 2.04 5.06
C MET A 290 -10.13 0.74 5.25
N ASP A 291 -10.09 -0.14 4.25
CA ASP A 291 -9.27 -1.36 4.29
C ASP A 291 -7.77 -1.06 4.31
N ILE A 292 -7.35 0.16 3.94
CA ILE A 292 -5.95 0.59 4.02
C ILE A 292 -5.36 0.46 5.43
N PHE A 293 -6.19 0.64 6.47
CA PHE A 293 -5.78 0.50 7.88
C PHE A 293 -5.62 -0.95 8.33
N LYS A 294 -6.12 -1.92 7.56
CA LYS A 294 -5.89 -3.36 7.82
C LYS A 294 -4.56 -3.84 7.26
N TYR A 295 -3.82 -2.99 6.56
CA TYR A 295 -2.52 -3.34 5.99
C TYR A 295 -1.44 -3.40 7.07
N VAL A 296 -0.94 -4.61 7.34
CA VAL A 296 0.11 -4.88 8.35
C VAL A 296 1.48 -5.12 7.68
N GLY A 297 1.70 -4.59 6.48
CA GLY A 297 2.99 -4.72 5.78
C GLY A 297 3.23 -6.08 5.14
N GLU A 298 2.37 -7.09 5.34
CA GLU A 298 2.40 -8.38 4.66
C GLU A 298 0.98 -8.89 4.42
N SER A 299 0.68 -9.33 3.20
CA SER A 299 -0.69 -9.66 2.77
C SER A 299 -0.72 -10.73 1.68
N THR A 300 -1.85 -11.42 1.56
CA THR A 300 -2.17 -12.34 0.46
C THR A 300 -2.92 -11.64 -0.67
N ASP A 301 -3.71 -10.61 -0.34
CA ASP A 301 -4.75 -10.05 -1.22
C ASP A 301 -4.66 -8.53 -1.42
N THR A 302 -3.55 -7.88 -1.06
CA THR A 302 -3.46 -6.42 -1.26
C THR A 302 -3.38 -6.07 -2.73
N ASP A 303 -4.29 -5.19 -3.14
CA ASP A 303 -4.26 -4.53 -4.43
C ASP A 303 -2.89 -3.84 -4.64
N GLU A 304 -2.36 -3.87 -5.87
CA GLU A 304 -1.11 -3.18 -6.23
C GLU A 304 -1.16 -1.68 -5.92
N MET A 305 -2.36 -1.14 -5.75
CA MET A 305 -2.64 0.24 -5.39
C MET A 305 -2.25 0.57 -3.95
N SER A 306 -2.33 -0.38 -3.01
CA SER A 306 -1.94 -0.14 -1.61
C SER A 306 -0.46 0.18 -1.46
N HIS A 307 0.40 -0.47 -2.25
CA HIS A 307 1.85 -0.21 -2.25
C HIS A 307 2.25 1.15 -2.84
N LYS A 308 1.32 1.85 -3.50
CA LYS A 308 1.51 3.23 -3.98
C LYS A 308 1.17 4.26 -2.90
N LEU A 309 0.29 3.89 -1.98
CA LEU A 309 -0.17 4.76 -0.90
C LEU A 309 0.62 4.57 0.40
N VAL A 310 1.14 3.36 0.61
CA VAL A 310 1.75 2.95 1.87
C VAL A 310 3.02 2.18 1.59
N HIS A 311 4.09 2.56 2.28
CA HIS A 311 5.40 1.94 2.16
C HIS A 311 5.79 1.20 3.44
N ILE A 312 6.59 0.16 3.24
CA ILE A 312 7.31 -0.53 4.30
C ILE A 312 8.65 0.16 4.52
N TYR A 313 8.84 0.65 5.74
CA TYR A 313 10.10 1.12 6.30
C TYR A 313 10.70 0.02 7.20
N THR A 314 11.95 0.18 7.59
CA THR A 314 12.66 -0.79 8.43
C THR A 314 13.61 -0.10 9.39
N ASN A 315 14.07 -0.82 10.41
CA ASN A 315 15.06 -0.32 11.35
C ASN A 315 16.44 -0.30 10.67
N LEU A 316 17.07 0.87 10.68
CA LEU A 316 18.38 1.07 10.07
C LEU A 316 19.49 0.83 11.11
N PRO A 317 20.73 0.59 10.67
CA PRO A 317 21.88 0.61 11.58
C PRO A 317 21.97 1.95 12.33
N PHE A 318 22.37 1.92 13.60
CA PHE A 318 22.43 3.12 14.47
C PHE A 318 23.13 4.31 13.83
N ALA A 319 24.27 4.08 13.16
CA ALA A 319 25.05 5.12 12.50
C ALA A 319 24.33 5.87 11.36
N ASP A 320 23.19 5.35 10.88
CA ASP A 320 22.39 5.97 9.82
C ASP A 320 21.22 6.80 10.36
N GLU A 321 20.76 6.57 11.59
CA GLU A 321 19.65 7.33 12.17
C GLU A 321 20.11 8.70 12.71
N VAL A 322 21.39 8.86 13.06
CA VAL A 322 21.93 10.08 13.71
C VAL A 322 22.22 11.21 12.70
N LYS A 323 22.04 11.00 11.39
CA LYS A 323 22.41 11.97 10.35
C LYS A 323 21.34 13.03 10.02
N ASP A 324 20.14 12.95 10.60
CA ASP A 324 19.09 13.97 10.45
C ASP A 324 19.11 14.96 11.65
N GLU A 325 19.82 16.07 11.45
CA GLU A 325 19.65 17.45 11.98
C GLU A 325 19.29 17.74 13.45
N ASN A 326 19.52 16.87 14.42
CA ASN A 326 19.62 17.31 15.82
C ASN A 326 20.87 16.70 16.47
N GLU A 327 21.84 17.57 16.78
CA GLU A 327 22.95 17.28 17.70
C GLU A 327 22.36 16.81 19.04
N MET A 328 22.21 15.50 19.23
CA MET A 328 22.09 14.92 20.56
C MET A 328 23.50 14.71 21.12
N ASP A 329 23.71 15.20 22.33
CA ASP A 329 24.95 15.15 23.10
C ASP A 329 25.72 13.82 22.91
N LEU A 330 26.96 13.95 22.42
CA LEU A 330 27.87 12.84 22.08
C LEU A 330 28.29 11.98 23.30
N ASP A 331 27.94 12.38 24.52
CA ASP A 331 28.44 11.79 25.76
C ASP A 331 27.60 10.64 26.34
N THR A 332 26.50 10.23 25.70
CA THR A 332 25.68 9.07 26.15
C THR A 332 25.76 7.83 25.25
N ILE A 333 26.70 7.79 24.29
CA ILE A 333 26.79 6.68 23.35
C ILE A 333 27.45 5.45 24.03
N PRO A 334 26.76 4.29 24.14
CA PRO A 334 27.43 3.05 24.50
C PRO A 334 28.43 2.69 23.40
N THR A 335 29.70 2.48 23.76
CA THR A 335 30.74 1.97 22.85
C THR A 335 30.37 0.59 22.33
N ILE A 336 29.65 0.55 21.20
CA ILE A 336 29.38 -0.68 20.45
C ILE A 336 30.64 -0.99 19.62
N PRO A 337 31.20 -2.21 19.67
CA PRO A 337 32.33 -2.59 18.83
C PRO A 337 32.01 -2.38 17.34
N ASN A 338 32.96 -1.83 16.58
CA ASN A 338 32.81 -1.46 15.15
C ASN A 338 32.31 -2.58 14.21
N ASP A 339 32.31 -3.84 14.65
CA ASP A 339 31.93 -5.01 13.85
C ASP A 339 30.48 -5.51 14.05
N VAL A 340 29.73 -5.00 15.03
CA VAL A 340 28.33 -5.44 15.25
C VAL A 340 27.36 -4.42 14.69
N MET A 341 26.71 -4.74 13.57
CA MET A 341 25.64 -3.91 13.02
C MET A 341 24.37 -4.10 13.86
N LEU A 342 24.03 -3.09 14.67
CA LEU A 342 22.79 -3.02 15.45
C LEU A 342 22.03 -1.72 15.12
N ASP A 343 20.73 -1.75 15.33
CA ASP A 343 19.89 -0.53 15.36
C ASP A 343 20.02 0.20 16.70
N ARG A 344 19.31 1.33 16.85
CA ARG A 344 19.29 2.14 18.08
C ARG A 344 18.81 1.40 19.35
N HIS A 345 18.18 0.25 19.19
CA HIS A 345 17.63 -0.56 20.27
C HIS A 345 18.48 -1.82 20.54
N GLY A 346 19.62 -1.97 19.86
CA GLY A 346 20.48 -3.14 20.00
C GLY A 346 19.95 -4.37 19.25
N GLU A 347 19.00 -4.21 18.33
CA GLU A 347 18.49 -5.28 17.49
C GLU A 347 19.22 -5.35 16.14
N GLY A 348 19.16 -6.50 15.46
CA GLY A 348 19.74 -6.63 14.12
C GLY A 348 19.03 -5.70 13.11
N PRO A 349 19.77 -5.00 12.22
CA PRO A 349 19.18 -4.06 11.27
C PRO A 349 18.38 -4.79 10.19
N TYR A 350 17.49 -4.03 9.55
CA TYR A 350 16.62 -4.49 8.47
C TYR A 350 15.67 -5.62 8.89
N THR A 351 15.32 -5.75 10.15
CA THR A 351 14.48 -6.85 10.68
C THR A 351 13.02 -6.45 10.88
N LYS A 352 12.75 -5.17 11.14
CA LYS A 352 11.41 -4.65 11.39
C LYS A 352 10.73 -4.25 10.08
N SER A 353 9.42 -4.48 10.02
CA SER A 353 8.54 -3.94 8.97
C SER A 353 7.67 -2.86 9.63
N ILE A 354 7.85 -1.61 9.21
CA ILE A 354 7.16 -0.44 9.76
C ILE A 354 6.34 0.17 8.64
N VAL A 355 5.02 0.10 8.75
CA VAL A 355 4.09 0.59 7.72
C VAL A 355 3.84 2.07 7.93
N ARG A 356 4.06 2.89 6.88
CA ARG A 356 3.77 4.33 6.88
C ARG A 356 3.20 4.75 5.53
N PHE A 357 2.47 5.86 5.49
CA PHE A 357 2.10 6.47 4.21
C PHE A 357 3.34 6.72 3.34
N ALA A 358 3.14 6.66 2.02
CA ALA A 358 4.18 6.84 1.04
C ALA A 358 4.89 8.19 1.20
N SER A 359 4.11 9.23 1.50
CA SER A 359 4.52 10.60 1.74
C SER A 359 3.48 11.34 2.59
N ASP A 360 3.82 12.54 3.07
CA ASP A 360 2.86 13.43 3.72
C ASP A 360 1.75 13.92 2.77
N PHE A 361 2.08 14.13 1.50
CA PHE A 361 1.09 14.44 0.47
C PHE A 361 0.02 13.34 0.39
N VAL A 362 0.46 12.09 0.26
CA VAL A 362 -0.46 10.94 0.19
C VAL A 362 -1.27 10.81 1.48
N LYS A 363 -0.65 11.00 2.65
CA LYS A 363 -1.37 10.98 3.93
C LYS A 363 -2.50 12.01 3.97
N GLN A 364 -2.24 13.24 3.53
CA GLN A 364 -3.24 14.31 3.51
C GLN A 364 -4.39 13.98 2.56
N GLU A 365 -4.07 13.63 1.31
CA GLU A 365 -5.09 13.35 0.28
C GLU A 365 -5.93 12.11 0.64
N VAL A 366 -5.32 11.01 1.06
CA VAL A 366 -6.07 9.81 1.49
C VAL A 366 -6.96 10.11 2.69
N THR A 367 -6.47 10.87 3.68
CA THR A 367 -7.28 11.22 4.86
C THR A 367 -8.50 12.05 4.45
N LYS A 368 -8.31 13.02 3.55
CA LYS A 368 -9.38 13.85 3.01
C LYS A 368 -10.41 13.02 2.23
N THR A 369 -9.97 12.17 1.30
CA THR A 369 -10.84 11.29 0.52
C THR A 369 -11.67 10.37 1.43
N LEU A 370 -11.04 9.75 2.43
CA LEU A 370 -11.76 8.87 3.37
C LEU A 370 -12.77 9.63 4.23
N GLU A 371 -12.45 10.87 4.64
CA GLU A 371 -13.40 11.71 5.37
C GLU A 371 -14.64 12.05 4.51
N GLU A 372 -14.42 12.41 3.25
CA GLU A 372 -15.47 12.69 2.28
C GLU A 372 -16.34 11.46 2.02
N ASP A 373 -15.72 10.28 1.86
CA ASP A 373 -16.43 9.02 1.65
C ASP A 373 -17.29 8.62 2.86
N ILE A 374 -16.75 8.75 4.08
CA ILE A 374 -17.51 8.49 5.31
C ILE A 374 -18.72 9.44 5.38
N ARG A 375 -18.51 10.73 5.10
CA ARG A 375 -19.57 11.73 5.10
C ARG A 375 -20.63 11.43 4.05
N ASN A 376 -20.23 11.07 2.83
CA ASN A 376 -21.12 10.71 1.74
C ASN A 376 -21.91 9.43 2.02
N LYS A 377 -21.29 8.43 2.65
CA LYS A 377 -21.97 7.20 3.05
C LYS A 377 -23.03 7.47 4.12
N LEU A 378 -22.70 8.25 5.15
CA LEU A 378 -23.66 8.67 6.18
C LEU A 378 -24.84 9.43 5.55
N ARG A 379 -24.56 10.37 4.62
CA ARG A 379 -25.59 11.08 3.86
C ARG A 379 -26.46 10.14 3.02
N THR A 380 -25.86 9.18 2.32
CA THR A 380 -26.58 8.27 1.41
C THR A 380 -27.45 7.29 2.18
N GLU A 381 -26.93 6.68 3.24
CA GLU A 381 -27.72 5.80 4.11
C GLU A 381 -28.87 6.58 4.78
N THR A 382 -28.60 7.81 5.20
CA THR A 382 -29.64 8.70 5.74
C THR A 382 -30.70 8.99 4.68
N ASN A 383 -30.32 9.41 3.48
CA ASN A 383 -31.22 9.74 2.37
C ASN A 383 -32.04 8.54 1.85
N LEU A 384 -31.43 7.36 1.71
CA LEU A 384 -32.12 6.14 1.29
C LEU A 384 -33.17 5.72 2.31
N SER A 385 -32.81 5.74 3.59
CA SER A 385 -33.73 5.35 4.66
C SER A 385 -34.88 6.34 4.83
N LEU A 386 -34.61 7.64 4.64
CA LEU A 386 -35.62 8.70 4.60
C LEU A 386 -36.59 8.51 3.42
N LYS A 387 -36.08 8.24 2.20
CA LYS A 387 -36.92 7.98 1.01
C LYS A 387 -37.77 6.72 1.15
N ALA A 388 -37.25 5.70 1.84
CA ALA A 388 -37.98 4.45 2.10
C ALA A 388 -39.07 4.59 3.17
N GLY A 389 -39.21 5.75 3.84
CA GLY A 389 -40.17 5.95 4.91
C GLY A 389 -39.95 5.05 6.12
N ILE A 390 -38.74 4.47 6.25
CA ILE A 390 -38.40 3.61 7.38
C ILE A 390 -38.09 4.53 8.55
N SER A 391 -39.08 4.73 9.41
CA SER A 391 -38.91 5.32 10.74
C SER A 391 -37.90 4.48 11.53
N ASN A 392 -36.65 4.92 11.57
CA ASN A 392 -35.60 4.32 12.38
C ASN A 392 -35.12 5.40 13.37
N SER A 393 -35.17 5.09 14.66
CA SER A 393 -34.75 6.01 15.73
C SER A 393 -33.29 6.46 15.57
N LEU A 394 -32.42 5.58 15.06
CA LEU A 394 -31.01 5.90 14.77
C LEU A 394 -30.85 6.93 13.64
N LEU A 395 -31.80 6.99 12.69
CA LEU A 395 -31.78 8.00 11.62
C LEU A 395 -32.15 9.37 12.15
N GLY A 396 -33.16 9.45 13.03
CA GLY A 396 -33.52 10.69 13.71
C GLY A 396 -32.32 11.25 14.47
N MET A 397 -31.64 10.39 15.24
CA MET A 397 -30.43 10.77 15.98
C MET A 397 -29.28 11.20 15.06
N SER A 398 -29.04 10.48 13.96
CA SER A 398 -27.96 10.82 13.02
C SER A 398 -28.24 12.12 12.27
N PHE A 399 -29.49 12.33 11.85
CA PHE A 399 -29.93 13.57 11.22
C PHE A 399 -29.75 14.77 12.15
N GLU A 400 -30.19 14.67 13.41
CA GLU A 400 -30.02 15.70 14.42
C GLU A 400 -28.54 16.11 14.56
N GLN A 401 -27.63 15.14 14.66
CA GLN A 401 -26.19 15.40 14.78
C GLN A 401 -25.60 16.12 13.56
N ILE A 402 -26.01 15.74 12.34
CA ILE A 402 -25.57 16.42 11.12
C ILE A 402 -26.10 17.85 11.07
N VAL A 403 -27.38 18.05 11.39
CA VAL A 403 -28.02 19.36 11.38
C VAL A 403 -27.36 20.31 12.40
N HIS A 404 -27.02 19.82 13.59
CA HIS A 404 -26.25 20.61 14.57
C HIS A 404 -24.96 21.17 13.98
N ARG A 405 -24.19 20.34 13.27
CA ARG A 405 -22.95 20.78 12.63
C ARG A 405 -23.23 21.81 11.53
N VAL A 406 -24.20 21.53 10.66
CA VAL A 406 -24.57 22.40 9.52
C VAL A 406 -25.05 23.77 9.98
N LEU A 407 -25.97 23.84 10.95
CA LEU A 407 -26.47 25.13 11.47
C LEU A 407 -25.35 25.92 12.17
N ARG A 408 -24.44 25.23 12.86
CA ARG A 408 -23.33 25.86 13.56
C ARG A 408 -22.24 26.38 12.62
N ASP A 409 -21.97 25.69 11.52
CA ASP A 409 -21.05 26.17 10.49
C ASP A 409 -21.56 27.46 9.81
N GLY A 410 -22.85 27.76 9.98
CA GLY A 410 -23.49 28.99 9.51
C GLY A 410 -23.74 28.98 8.01
N GLY A 411 -24.40 30.03 7.52
CA GLY A 411 -24.74 30.19 6.11
C GLY A 411 -26.16 30.69 5.87
N LEU A 412 -26.58 30.58 4.62
CA LEU A 412 -27.91 30.95 4.15
C LEU A 412 -28.79 29.71 4.04
N PHE A 413 -29.93 29.71 4.72
CA PHE A 413 -30.86 28.60 4.76
C PHE A 413 -32.22 29.01 4.22
N LYS A 414 -32.82 28.18 3.35
CA LYS A 414 -34.18 28.42 2.87
C LYS A 414 -35.20 28.03 3.92
N THR A 415 -36.17 28.91 4.15
CA THR A 415 -37.27 28.68 5.08
C THR A 415 -38.60 29.02 4.42
N ARG A 416 -39.68 28.36 4.88
CA ARG A 416 -41.05 28.63 4.45
C ARG A 416 -41.94 28.76 5.68
N SER A 417 -42.73 29.83 5.73
CA SER A 417 -43.74 29.99 6.78
C SER A 417 -44.78 28.88 6.70
N LEU A 418 -45.16 28.33 7.85
CA LEU A 418 -46.27 27.37 7.98
C LEU A 418 -47.57 28.05 8.39
N GLU A 419 -47.57 29.38 8.44
CA GLU A 419 -48.74 30.22 8.67
C GLU A 419 -49.48 30.49 7.34
N LEU A 420 -50.65 31.14 7.43
CA LEU A 420 -51.60 31.33 6.31
C LEU A 420 -50.98 31.84 4.99
N ASN A 421 -49.89 32.61 5.06
CA ASN A 421 -49.28 33.27 3.89
C ASN A 421 -48.21 32.43 3.19
N CYS A 422 -47.74 31.31 3.77
CA CYS A 422 -46.76 30.37 3.20
C CYS A 422 -45.54 30.99 2.50
N LEU A 423 -45.08 32.16 2.95
CA LEU A 423 -43.98 32.89 2.29
C LEU A 423 -42.65 32.17 2.47
N GLU A 424 -41.84 32.14 1.41
CA GLU A 424 -40.45 31.72 1.49
C GLU A 424 -39.55 32.88 1.90
N GLU A 425 -38.63 32.61 2.83
CA GLU A 425 -37.67 33.58 3.38
C GLU A 425 -36.31 32.90 3.55
N ASP A 426 -35.23 33.68 3.39
CA ASP A 426 -33.89 33.20 3.70
C ASP A 426 -33.52 33.53 5.15
N LEU A 427 -33.03 32.52 5.87
CA LEU A 427 -32.48 32.64 7.22
C LEU A 427 -30.95 32.63 7.15
N ILE A 428 -30.33 33.71 7.64
CA ILE A 428 -28.87 33.77 7.82
C ILE A 428 -28.54 33.33 9.25
N ILE A 429 -27.64 32.35 9.38
CA ILE A 429 -27.05 31.96 10.66
C ILE A 429 -25.55 32.23 10.61
N ASN A 430 -25.06 32.98 11.60
CA ASN A 430 -23.63 33.26 11.72
C ASN A 430 -22.88 32.03 12.24
N ARG A 431 -21.73 31.73 11.64
CA ARG A 431 -20.85 30.64 12.06
C ARG A 431 -20.49 30.77 13.54
N GLN A 432 -20.59 29.66 14.27
CA GLN A 432 -20.20 29.53 15.67
C GLN A 432 -19.08 28.49 15.79
N SER A 433 -17.98 28.82 16.46
CA SER A 433 -16.86 27.89 16.65
C SER A 433 -17.02 26.99 17.88
N GLU A 434 -17.82 27.41 18.85
CA GLU A 434 -17.96 26.75 20.14
C GLU A 434 -19.15 25.77 20.18
N ILE A 435 -19.02 24.72 21.00
CA ILE A 435 -20.15 23.85 21.38
C ILE A 435 -20.69 24.40 22.69
N LEU A 436 -21.83 25.09 22.62
CA LEU A 436 -22.48 25.67 23.78
C LEU A 436 -23.72 24.86 24.14
N GLU A 437 -23.83 24.51 25.41
CA GLU A 437 -24.88 23.64 25.92
C GLU A 437 -25.55 24.28 27.14
N PHE A 438 -26.81 23.93 27.39
CA PHE A 438 -27.53 24.38 28.58
C PHE A 438 -28.34 23.25 29.23
N PHE A 439 -28.55 23.39 30.54
CA PHE A 439 -29.39 22.50 31.34
C PHE A 439 -30.72 23.19 31.63
N LYS A 440 -31.79 22.41 31.82
CA LYS A 440 -33.11 22.96 32.19
C LYS A 440 -33.07 23.72 33.51
N SER A 441 -32.20 23.30 34.44
CA SER A 441 -31.97 23.96 35.72
C SER A 441 -31.19 25.28 35.61
N ASN A 442 -30.52 25.53 34.49
CA ASN A 442 -29.61 26.66 34.32
C ASN A 442 -29.72 27.28 32.93
N ILE A 443 -30.88 27.88 32.64
CA ILE A 443 -31.20 28.48 31.32
C ILE A 443 -30.60 29.89 31.18
N SER A 444 -30.23 30.53 32.29
CA SER A 444 -29.62 31.86 32.28
C SER A 444 -28.26 31.91 31.58
N VAL A 445 -27.61 30.77 31.34
CA VAL A 445 -26.34 30.68 30.60
C VAL A 445 -26.47 30.94 29.10
N ILE A 446 -27.68 30.88 28.54
CA ILE A 446 -27.89 31.07 27.11
C ILE A 446 -27.58 32.54 26.78
N GLU A 447 -26.69 32.78 25.83
CA GLU A 447 -26.33 34.12 25.38
C GLU A 447 -27.06 34.48 24.07
N ASP A 448 -27.37 35.77 23.92
CA ASP A 448 -28.07 36.30 22.75
C ASP A 448 -27.17 36.19 21.50
N GLY A 449 -27.75 35.73 20.40
CA GLY A 449 -27.05 35.52 19.13
C GLY A 449 -26.15 34.28 19.05
N LYS A 450 -25.98 33.53 20.15
CA LYS A 450 -25.20 32.28 20.17
C LYS A 450 -26.08 31.04 19.99
N TYR A 451 -25.52 30.00 19.38
CA TYR A 451 -26.21 28.71 19.17
C TYR A 451 -26.01 27.78 20.36
N TYR A 452 -27.10 27.42 21.04
CA TYR A 452 -27.08 26.53 22.20
C TYR A 452 -27.86 25.22 21.96
N LYS A 453 -27.35 24.11 22.50
CA LYS A 453 -28.00 22.79 22.53
C LYS A 453 -28.44 22.42 23.96
N PRO A 454 -29.65 21.88 24.19
CA PRO A 454 -30.00 21.31 25.49
C PRO A 454 -29.26 19.99 25.74
N VAL A 455 -28.73 19.79 26.95
CA VAL A 455 -28.04 18.53 27.34
C VAL A 455 -29.03 17.42 27.68
N GLU A 456 -30.16 17.77 28.27
CA GLU A 456 -31.14 16.81 28.78
C GLU A 456 -31.99 16.23 27.64
N GLN A 457 -32.00 14.90 27.47
CA GLN A 457 -32.88 14.17 26.53
C GLN A 457 -34.39 14.46 26.73
N ASN A 458 -34.77 15.04 27.87
CA ASN A 458 -36.15 15.34 28.24
C ASN A 458 -36.55 16.81 27.99
N PHE A 459 -35.79 17.58 27.19
CA PHE A 459 -36.21 18.91 26.73
C PHE A 459 -36.98 18.79 25.40
N PRO A 460 -38.21 18.26 25.40
CA PRO A 460 -38.81 17.60 24.24
C PRO A 460 -39.35 18.60 23.20
N THR A 461 -39.14 19.89 23.45
CA THR A 461 -39.72 20.99 22.69
C THR A 461 -38.78 21.47 21.61
N ILE A 462 -37.46 21.44 21.83
CA ILE A 462 -36.46 21.97 20.89
C ILE A 462 -35.20 21.13 20.96
N ASP A 463 -34.48 21.10 19.85
CA ASP A 463 -33.16 20.49 19.74
C ASP A 463 -32.06 21.57 19.76
N ALA A 464 -32.39 22.83 19.44
CA ALA A 464 -31.48 23.96 19.61
C ALA A 464 -32.20 25.31 19.74
N ILE A 465 -31.47 26.32 20.20
CA ILE A 465 -31.95 27.69 20.40
C ILE A 465 -30.89 28.72 20.00
N ILE A 466 -31.33 29.81 19.38
CA ILE A 466 -30.59 31.08 19.26
C ILE A 466 -31.49 32.19 19.79
N THR A 467 -31.13 32.73 20.95
CA THR A 467 -31.89 33.83 21.58
C THR A 467 -31.65 35.16 20.82
N PRO A 468 -32.62 36.10 20.82
CA PRO A 468 -33.83 36.14 21.67
C PRO A 468 -35.05 35.39 21.14
N ASN A 469 -35.09 34.92 19.88
CA ASN A 469 -36.36 34.52 19.26
C ASN A 469 -36.35 33.30 18.32
N LYS A 470 -35.24 32.56 18.17
CA LYS A 470 -35.18 31.42 17.22
C LYS A 470 -35.09 30.09 17.95
N LEU A 471 -36.04 29.22 17.67
CA LEU A 471 -36.13 27.86 18.22
C LEU A 471 -36.04 26.86 17.08
N PHE A 472 -35.32 25.75 17.27
CA PHE A 472 -35.14 24.74 16.25
C PHE A 472 -35.58 23.38 16.77
N GLN A 473 -36.43 22.70 16.01
CA GLN A 473 -36.82 21.32 16.25
C GLN A 473 -36.51 20.49 14.99
N MET A 474 -35.57 19.57 15.11
CA MET A 474 -35.05 18.74 14.04
C MET A 474 -35.90 17.49 13.90
N THR A 475 -36.40 17.21 12.70
CA THR A 475 -37.27 16.05 12.53
C THR A 475 -37.25 15.48 11.13
N ILE A 476 -37.41 14.16 11.09
CA ILE A 476 -37.58 13.36 9.87
C ILE A 476 -39.03 12.86 9.72
N SER A 477 -39.93 13.24 10.64
CA SER A 477 -41.34 12.88 10.63
C SER A 477 -42.18 14.02 10.09
N LYS A 478 -43.22 13.71 9.31
CA LYS A 478 -44.24 14.68 8.84
C LYS A 478 -45.07 15.27 9.99
N ILE A 479 -45.13 14.57 11.12
CA ILE A 479 -45.89 14.95 12.30
C ILE A 479 -44.93 14.98 13.49
N HIS A 480 -44.72 16.16 14.04
CA HIS A 480 -43.86 16.41 15.20
C HIS A 480 -44.44 17.54 16.05
N PRO A 481 -45.37 17.24 16.98
CA PRO A 481 -46.06 18.27 17.76
C PRO A 481 -45.14 19.05 18.69
N ILE A 482 -45.50 20.31 18.97
CA ILE A 482 -44.73 21.18 19.86
C ILE A 482 -45.18 20.96 21.30
N LYS A 483 -44.30 20.41 22.15
CA LYS A 483 -44.60 20.25 23.58
C LYS A 483 -44.52 21.60 24.30
N MET A 484 -45.62 22.11 24.82
CA MET A 484 -45.68 23.48 25.38
C MET A 484 -44.83 23.68 26.64
N ASN A 485 -44.48 22.62 27.37
CA ASN A 485 -43.78 22.74 28.65
C ASN A 485 -42.39 23.38 28.48
N GLY A 486 -41.63 23.00 27.44
CA GLY A 486 -40.33 23.63 27.15
C GLY A 486 -40.44 25.10 26.78
N LEU A 487 -41.51 25.50 26.07
CA LEU A 487 -41.76 26.92 25.76
C LEU A 487 -41.99 27.74 27.04
N LYS A 488 -42.78 27.21 27.99
CA LYS A 488 -43.01 27.87 29.30
C LYS A 488 -41.72 28.03 30.09
N ILE A 489 -40.84 27.03 30.03
CA ILE A 489 -39.53 27.06 30.68
C ILE A 489 -38.63 28.15 30.08
N LEU A 490 -38.70 28.38 28.76
CA LEU A 490 -37.91 29.39 28.06
C LEU A 490 -38.54 30.79 28.07
N TYR A 491 -39.75 30.96 28.60
CA TYR A 491 -40.55 32.18 28.48
C TYR A 491 -39.78 33.48 28.79
N ASN A 492 -39.10 33.53 29.94
CA ASN A 492 -38.34 34.71 30.36
C ASN A 492 -37.13 34.97 29.45
N LYS A 493 -36.51 33.92 28.94
CA LYS A 493 -35.35 34.05 28.04
C LYS A 493 -35.74 34.45 26.61
N LEU A 494 -37.01 34.25 26.26
CA LEU A 494 -37.63 34.72 25.03
C LEU A 494 -38.32 36.09 25.22
N GLY A 495 -37.85 36.90 26.17
CA GLY A 495 -38.32 38.27 26.41
C GLY A 495 -39.49 38.42 27.39
N GLY A 496 -40.08 37.33 27.89
CA GLY A 496 -41.12 37.40 28.92
C GLY A 496 -42.33 38.26 28.53
N GLU A 497 -42.83 39.06 29.47
CA GLU A 497 -43.95 39.99 29.26
C GLU A 497 -43.58 41.22 28.41
N ASP A 498 -42.30 41.62 28.43
CA ASP A 498 -41.78 42.81 27.73
C ASP A 498 -41.34 42.52 26.29
N ALA A 499 -41.63 41.32 25.77
CA ALA A 499 -41.14 40.91 24.46
C ALA A 499 -41.78 41.70 23.33
N SER A 500 -40.94 42.29 22.48
CA SER A 500 -41.35 43.03 21.28
C SER A 500 -41.37 42.20 19.99
N GLU A 501 -40.79 40.99 20.01
CA GLU A 501 -40.63 40.13 18.83
C GLU A 501 -41.39 38.80 18.94
N ASP A 502 -41.87 38.34 17.78
CA ASP A 502 -42.40 36.99 17.62
C ASP A 502 -41.29 35.94 17.73
N ILE A 503 -41.65 34.80 18.31
CA ILE A 503 -40.82 33.60 18.41
C ILE A 503 -40.94 32.83 17.10
N LYS A 504 -39.82 32.70 16.39
CA LYS A 504 -39.72 31.90 15.17
C LYS A 504 -39.34 30.46 15.52
N PHE A 505 -40.28 29.55 15.33
CA PHE A 505 -40.10 28.13 15.60
C PHE A 505 -39.86 27.37 14.29
N TYR A 506 -38.63 26.92 14.08
CA TYR A 506 -38.19 26.25 12.86
C TYR A 506 -38.22 24.73 13.01
N PHE A 507 -39.06 24.07 12.22
CA PHE A 507 -38.95 22.64 11.94
C PHE A 507 -37.84 22.42 10.93
N VAL A 508 -36.72 21.89 11.38
CA VAL A 508 -35.56 21.62 10.53
C VAL A 508 -35.70 20.23 9.93
N VAL A 509 -35.91 20.18 8.62
CA VAL A 509 -36.27 18.94 7.92
C VAL A 509 -35.38 18.68 6.71
N PRO A 510 -35.20 17.42 6.31
CA PRO A 510 -34.55 17.10 5.04
C PRO A 510 -35.34 17.67 3.85
N GLU A 511 -34.64 18.00 2.77
CA GLU A 511 -35.19 18.59 1.55
C GLU A 511 -36.50 17.95 1.04
N HIS A 512 -36.63 16.62 1.05
CA HIS A 512 -37.82 15.94 0.54
C HIS A 512 -39.10 16.15 1.36
N LEU A 513 -39.00 16.59 2.62
CA LEU A 513 -40.16 16.94 3.44
C LEU A 513 -40.56 18.40 3.33
N TYR A 514 -39.64 19.28 2.90
CA TYR A 514 -39.77 20.73 2.97
C TYR A 514 -41.06 21.25 2.30
N ASP A 515 -41.31 20.86 1.05
CA ASP A 515 -42.45 21.37 0.27
C ASP A 515 -43.80 20.94 0.86
N ASN A 516 -43.84 19.76 1.48
CA ASN A 516 -45.08 19.13 1.96
C ASN A 516 -45.26 19.21 3.48
N TYR A 517 -44.32 19.82 4.21
CA TYR A 517 -44.39 19.95 5.66
C TYR A 517 -45.55 20.87 6.06
N ARG A 518 -46.32 20.49 7.07
CA ARG A 518 -47.50 21.23 7.52
C ARG A 518 -47.30 21.79 8.91
N LYS A 519 -48.11 22.80 9.25
CA LYS A 519 -48.20 23.35 10.61
C LYS A 519 -48.51 22.23 11.61
N GLN A 520 -47.83 22.27 12.75
CA GLN A 520 -47.92 21.25 13.80
C GLN A 520 -48.75 21.75 14.98
N ASP A 521 -49.42 20.82 15.65
CA ASP A 521 -50.24 21.12 16.81
C ASP A 521 -49.41 21.28 18.09
N PHE A 522 -49.99 21.95 19.08
CA PHE A 522 -49.41 22.06 20.42
C PHE A 522 -49.90 20.91 21.32
N HIS A 523 -48.97 20.24 21.99
CA HIS A 523 -49.26 19.12 22.90
C HIS A 523 -48.92 19.45 24.35
N ALA A 524 -49.68 18.86 25.27
CA ALA A 524 -49.38 18.86 26.71
C ALA A 524 -48.27 17.83 27.05
N SER A 525 -47.82 17.82 28.31
CA SER A 525 -46.71 16.96 28.77
C SER A 525 -46.98 15.45 28.70
N ASN A 526 -48.22 15.05 28.53
CA ASN A 526 -48.69 13.66 28.37
C ASN A 526 -48.96 13.28 26.90
N ASP A 527 -48.41 14.03 25.93
CA ASP A 527 -48.55 13.82 24.48
C ASP A 527 -50.00 13.89 23.95
N THR A 528 -50.94 14.43 24.73
CA THR A 528 -52.29 14.74 24.25
C THR A 528 -52.37 16.15 23.67
N LEU A 529 -53.25 16.33 22.68
CA LEU A 529 -53.58 17.64 22.10
C LEU A 529 -53.92 18.64 23.21
N ALA A 530 -53.30 19.82 23.15
CA ALA A 530 -53.52 20.86 24.16
C ALA A 530 -54.89 21.54 23.96
N LEU A 531 -55.84 21.24 24.85
CA LEU A 531 -57.16 21.88 24.84
C LEU A 531 -57.11 23.37 25.24
N ASN A 532 -56.11 23.77 26.05
CA ASN A 532 -55.91 25.14 26.52
C ASN A 532 -54.46 25.59 26.29
N VAL A 533 -54.21 26.22 25.14
CA VAL A 533 -52.90 26.83 24.82
C VAL A 533 -52.86 28.26 25.37
N PRO A 534 -51.85 28.66 26.17
CA PRO A 534 -51.71 30.03 26.65
C PRO A 534 -51.71 31.05 25.50
N LEU A 535 -52.40 32.19 25.67
CA LEU A 535 -52.54 33.22 24.63
C LEU A 535 -51.19 33.69 24.07
N TRP A 536 -50.18 33.87 24.93
CA TRP A 536 -48.86 34.27 24.47
C TRP A 536 -48.23 33.24 23.52
N ILE A 537 -48.46 31.93 23.72
CA ILE A 537 -47.97 30.89 22.79
C ILE A 537 -48.75 30.98 21.47
N GLN A 538 -50.08 31.14 21.54
CA GLN A 538 -50.93 31.23 20.36
C GLN A 538 -50.57 32.41 19.45
N PHE A 539 -50.23 33.56 20.04
CA PHE A 539 -49.99 34.78 19.27
C PHE A 539 -48.52 35.01 18.92
N ARG A 540 -47.57 34.60 19.78
CA ARG A 540 -46.15 34.90 19.58
C ARG A 540 -45.37 33.78 18.89
N VAL A 541 -45.84 32.53 18.89
CA VAL A 541 -45.10 31.42 18.29
C VAL A 541 -45.53 31.21 16.84
N GLN A 542 -44.68 31.64 15.92
CA GLN A 542 -44.87 31.51 14.48
C GLN A 542 -44.07 30.30 13.98
N GLN A 543 -44.72 29.39 13.24
CA GLN A 543 -44.08 28.17 12.76
C GLN A 543 -43.50 28.31 11.35
N TYR A 544 -42.29 27.78 11.17
CA TYR A 544 -41.58 27.76 9.89
C TYR A 544 -41.02 26.36 9.64
N VAL A 545 -40.84 26.00 8.38
CA VAL A 545 -40.03 24.84 7.99
C VAL A 545 -38.70 25.34 7.41
N LEU A 546 -37.59 24.75 7.84
CA LEU A 546 -36.24 25.05 7.37
C LEU A 546 -35.70 23.87 6.57
N LYS A 547 -35.21 24.16 5.36
CA LYS A 547 -34.68 23.15 4.44
C LYS A 547 -33.22 22.82 4.77
N ILE A 548 -32.92 21.55 5.03
CA ILE A 548 -31.55 21.03 5.04
C ILE A 548 -31.31 20.22 3.77
N VAL A 549 -30.37 20.71 2.98
CA VAL A 549 -29.75 19.95 1.88
C VAL A 549 -28.53 19.26 2.50
N LEU A 550 -28.63 17.94 2.67
CA LEU A 550 -27.61 17.14 3.37
C LEU A 550 -26.32 17.04 2.59
#